data_AF-A0A7C3WF70-F1
#
_entry.id   AF-A0A7C3WF70-F1
#
_cell.length_a   1.000
_cell.length_b   1.000
_cell.length_c   1.000
_cell.angle_alpha   90.00
_cell.angle_beta   90.00
_cell.angle_gamma   90.00
#
_symmetry.space_group_name_H-M   'P 1'
#
loop_
_entity.id
_entity.type
_entity.pdbx_description
1 polymer ?
#
loop_
_entity_poly.entity_id
_entity_poly.type
_entity_poly.pdbx_seq_one_letter_code
_entity_poly.pdbx_strand_id
1 'polypeptide(L)'
;RLVTAGASVLLAGLAVFTLPRSAPDDAWLKTARPASTVQTMHVAGLQVQPTIEDELVPLLDRLLREHARAELILLSEYAFQTPPPADIQAWCRRTGRYLVAGGKEFIDERAFYNTAFVVDPNGEIVFRQPKCVPVQFFRDGVPAPEQQVWDSPWGKIGLCICYDLAYRRVVDRLIALGAQALLVPTLDELHWGRQEHEHHARVAPVRAAELGVPIFRIGICGIPQLVDARGRTLASAPFPGEGVMIGGELQVARAGRRPVDHWLAPLCVGVTAVLWPCLAFAAWRDRRAAALNLKARHSPMA
;
A
#
# COMPACT_ATOMS: atom_id res chain seq x y z
N ARG A 1 -15.03 20.98 40.89
CA ARG A 1 -15.99 19.87 40.60
C ARG A 1 -15.87 19.30 39.18
N LEU A 2 -15.31 20.02 38.19
CA LEU A 2 -14.97 19.44 36.87
C LEU A 2 -13.71 18.55 36.88
N VAL A 3 -12.73 18.85 37.74
CA VAL A 3 -11.46 18.07 37.84
C VAL A 3 -11.70 16.64 38.33
N THR A 4 -12.68 16.44 39.21
CA THR A 4 -13.04 15.13 39.76
C THR A 4 -13.82 14.25 38.78
N ALA A 5 -14.56 14.84 37.84
CA ALA A 5 -15.29 14.09 36.81
C ALA A 5 -14.37 13.62 35.66
N GLY A 6 -13.35 14.41 35.31
CA GLY A 6 -12.33 14.01 34.33
C GLY A 6 -11.43 12.86 34.81
N ALA A 7 -11.12 12.83 36.12
CA ALA A 7 -10.34 11.75 36.72
C ALA A 7 -11.09 10.40 36.72
N SER A 8 -12.42 10.40 36.91
CA SER A 8 -13.23 9.19 36.91
C SER A 8 -13.37 8.54 35.53
N VAL A 9 -13.35 9.34 34.45
CA VAL A 9 -13.37 8.83 33.07
C VAL A 9 -12.00 8.25 32.67
N LEU A 10 -10.90 8.84 33.14
CA LEU A 10 -9.56 8.27 32.97
C LEU A 10 -9.38 6.94 33.71
N LEU A 11 -9.92 6.82 34.94
CA LEU A 11 -9.87 5.58 35.73
C LEU A 11 -10.77 4.47 35.15
N ALA A 12 -11.92 4.81 34.57
CA ALA A 12 -12.76 3.83 33.86
C ALA A 12 -12.08 3.30 32.58
N GLY A 13 -11.28 4.13 31.91
CA GLY A 13 -10.44 3.71 30.78
C GLY A 13 -9.29 2.77 31.17
N LEU A 14 -8.73 2.93 32.38
CA LEU A 14 -7.71 2.02 32.93
C LEU A 14 -8.31 0.71 33.48
N ALA A 15 -9.54 0.71 34.00
CA ALA A 15 -10.17 -0.49 34.54
C ALA A 15 -10.52 -1.56 33.48
N VAL A 16 -10.66 -1.16 32.21
CA VAL A 16 -10.80 -2.11 31.08
C VAL A 16 -9.51 -2.93 30.85
N PHE A 17 -8.37 -2.47 31.37
CA PHE A 17 -7.11 -3.22 31.33
C PHE A 17 -6.91 -4.19 32.51
N THR A 18 -7.76 -4.17 33.54
CA THR A 18 -7.61 -4.99 34.76
C THR A 18 -8.68 -6.06 34.95
N LEU A 19 -9.63 -6.21 34.00
CA LEU A 19 -10.54 -7.35 34.02
C LEU A 19 -9.76 -8.63 33.70
N PRO A 20 -9.86 -9.70 34.52
CA PRO A 20 -9.25 -10.98 34.18
C PRO A 20 -9.89 -11.49 32.90
N ARG A 21 -9.13 -11.46 31.80
CA ARG A 21 -9.49 -12.17 30.57
C ARG A 21 -9.54 -13.64 30.93
N SER A 22 -10.74 -14.23 30.96
CA SER A 22 -10.87 -15.68 30.80
C SER A 22 -10.28 -16.02 29.44
N ALA A 23 -9.07 -16.57 29.44
CA ALA A 23 -8.39 -17.03 28.25
C ALA A 23 -9.27 -18.10 27.58
N PRO A 24 -9.69 -17.93 26.31
CA PRO A 24 -10.15 -19.07 25.53
C PRO A 24 -8.93 -19.99 25.31
N ASP A 25 -9.14 -21.28 25.56
CA ASP A 25 -8.13 -22.34 25.61
C ASP A 25 -6.93 -22.14 24.65
N ASP A 26 -5.72 -22.12 25.24
CA ASP A 26 -4.41 -21.98 24.61
C ASP A 26 -4.00 -23.22 23.77
N ALA A 27 -4.94 -23.80 23.02
CA ALA A 27 -4.70 -24.94 22.13
C ALA A 27 -4.07 -24.53 20.78
N TRP A 28 -4.11 -23.24 20.40
CA TRP A 28 -3.63 -22.76 19.09
C TRP A 28 -2.20 -22.19 19.12
N LEU A 29 -1.62 -21.97 20.31
CA LEU A 29 -0.26 -21.43 20.48
C LEU A 29 0.86 -22.48 20.34
N LYS A 30 0.53 -23.72 19.99
CA LYS A 30 1.50 -24.82 19.75
C LYS A 30 1.66 -25.20 18.27
N THR A 31 1.44 -24.27 17.35
CA THR A 31 2.06 -24.39 16.02
C THR A 31 3.36 -23.58 16.05
N ALA A 32 4.48 -24.29 16.15
CA ALA A 32 5.79 -23.70 15.93
C ALA A 32 5.75 -22.95 14.59
N ARG A 33 5.81 -21.61 14.63
CA ARG A 33 5.93 -20.79 13.42
C ARG A 33 7.21 -21.26 12.71
N PRO A 34 7.16 -21.76 11.47
CA PRO A 34 8.37 -22.09 10.76
C PRO A 34 9.24 -20.83 10.70
N ALA A 35 10.54 -20.98 10.98
CA ALA A 35 11.50 -19.91 10.85
C ALA A 35 11.38 -19.34 9.43
N SER A 36 10.94 -18.09 9.29
CA SER A 36 10.83 -17.45 7.98
C SER A 36 12.24 -17.22 7.46
N THR A 37 12.70 -18.07 6.55
CA THR A 37 13.96 -17.84 5.82
C THR A 37 13.84 -16.51 5.09
N VAL A 38 14.70 -15.56 5.43
CA VAL A 38 14.77 -14.29 4.71
C VAL A 38 15.40 -14.56 3.35
N GLN A 39 14.67 -14.27 2.28
CA GLN A 39 15.15 -14.35 0.92
C GLN A 39 15.57 -12.95 0.46
N THR A 40 16.71 -12.85 -0.21
CA THR A 40 17.14 -11.60 -0.86
C THR A 40 16.83 -11.72 -2.34
N MET A 41 16.05 -10.77 -2.86
CA MET A 41 15.73 -10.64 -4.28
C MET A 41 16.45 -9.42 -4.83
N HIS A 42 17.28 -9.60 -5.87
CA HIS A 42 17.88 -8.45 -6.55
C HIS A 42 16.91 -7.89 -7.57
N VAL A 43 16.56 -6.62 -7.41
CA VAL A 43 15.61 -5.93 -8.28
C VAL A 43 16.29 -4.81 -9.04
N ALA A 44 15.83 -4.58 -10.26
CA ALA A 44 16.11 -3.37 -11.01
C ALA A 44 14.82 -2.89 -11.65
N GLY A 45 14.74 -1.60 -11.93
CA GLY A 45 13.55 -1.00 -12.50
C GLY A 45 13.87 0.11 -13.46
N LEU A 46 13.02 0.24 -14.47
CA LEU A 46 13.19 1.16 -15.58
C LEU A 46 11.88 1.93 -15.79
N GLN A 47 11.98 3.26 -15.79
CA GLN A 47 10.86 4.11 -16.19
C GLN A 47 10.64 4.00 -17.70
N VAL A 48 9.46 3.50 -18.10
CA VAL A 48 9.11 3.31 -19.52
C VAL A 48 7.89 4.15 -19.86
N GLN A 49 7.97 4.90 -20.97
CA GLN A 49 6.83 5.53 -21.60
C GLN A 49 6.27 4.63 -22.71
N PRO A 50 4.97 4.68 -23.02
CA PRO A 50 4.39 3.84 -24.07
C PRO A 50 4.94 4.15 -25.48
N THR A 51 5.56 5.32 -25.67
CA THR A 51 6.09 5.77 -26.97
C THR A 51 7.45 5.18 -27.33
N ILE A 52 8.09 4.42 -26.43
CA ILE A 52 9.45 3.87 -26.63
C ILE A 52 9.46 2.33 -26.74
N GLU A 53 8.33 1.70 -27.12
CA GLU A 53 8.23 0.24 -27.25
C GLU A 53 9.34 -0.33 -28.17
N ASP A 54 9.64 0.33 -29.30
CA ASP A 54 10.69 -0.10 -30.25
C ASP A 54 12.13 -0.02 -29.68
N GLU A 55 12.37 0.81 -28.66
CA GLU A 55 13.68 0.97 -28.01
C GLU A 55 13.79 0.26 -26.66
N LEU A 56 12.72 -0.44 -26.24
CA LEU A 56 12.65 -1.01 -24.89
C LEU A 56 13.69 -2.13 -24.68
N VAL A 57 13.86 -3.05 -25.63
CA VAL A 57 14.84 -4.15 -25.50
C VAL A 57 16.28 -3.63 -25.35
N PRO A 58 16.77 -2.69 -26.18
CA PRO A 58 18.07 -2.04 -25.95
C PRO A 58 18.21 -1.39 -24.56
N LEU A 59 17.17 -0.74 -24.05
CA LEU A 59 17.17 -0.13 -22.72
C LEU A 59 17.19 -1.17 -21.60
N LEU A 60 16.46 -2.28 -21.74
CA LEU A 60 16.50 -3.41 -20.82
C LEU A 60 17.89 -4.08 -20.82
N ASP A 61 18.51 -4.24 -21.98
CA ASP A 61 19.88 -4.76 -22.09
C ASP A 61 20.88 -3.81 -21.40
N ARG A 62 20.66 -2.49 -21.49
CA ARG A 62 21.45 -1.50 -20.73
C ARG A 62 21.22 -1.62 -19.23
N LEU A 63 19.97 -1.73 -18.78
CA LEU A 63 19.62 -1.94 -17.38
C LEU A 63 20.32 -3.17 -16.80
N LEU A 64 20.36 -4.28 -17.54
CA LEU A 64 21.08 -5.49 -17.11
C LEU A 64 22.59 -5.31 -17.07
N ARG A 65 23.19 -4.45 -17.90
CA ARG A 65 24.62 -4.14 -17.77
C ARG A 65 24.91 -3.35 -16.50
N GLU A 66 24.04 -2.39 -16.15
CA GLU A 66 24.17 -1.56 -14.95
C GLU A 66 23.82 -2.33 -13.67
N HIS A 67 22.88 -3.29 -13.75
CA HIS A 67 22.38 -4.11 -12.65
C HIS A 67 22.43 -5.60 -12.98
N ALA A 68 23.62 -6.14 -13.28
CA ALA A 68 23.80 -7.52 -13.74
C ALA A 68 23.25 -8.61 -12.79
N ARG A 69 23.17 -8.30 -11.50
CA ARG A 69 22.62 -9.21 -10.47
C ARG A 69 21.10 -9.22 -10.40
N ALA A 70 20.41 -8.26 -11.01
CA ALA A 70 18.96 -8.16 -10.93
C ALA A 70 18.32 -9.43 -11.50
N GLU A 71 17.51 -10.09 -10.68
CA GLU A 71 16.77 -11.31 -11.02
C GLU A 71 15.35 -10.96 -11.48
N LEU A 72 14.80 -9.85 -10.96
CA LEU A 72 13.50 -9.31 -11.31
C LEU A 72 13.63 -7.87 -11.80
N ILE A 73 13.03 -7.61 -12.96
CA ILE A 73 12.92 -6.28 -13.55
C ILE A 73 11.50 -5.75 -13.34
N LEU A 74 11.34 -4.52 -12.84
CA LEU A 74 10.05 -3.85 -12.70
C LEU A 74 9.95 -2.66 -13.65
N LEU A 75 8.90 -2.65 -14.47
CA LEU A 75 8.53 -1.53 -15.34
C LEU A 75 7.34 -0.77 -14.75
N SER A 76 7.10 0.40 -15.32
CA SER A 76 5.97 1.27 -14.98
C SER A 76 4.61 0.68 -15.35
N GLU A 77 3.55 1.29 -14.82
CA GLU A 77 2.18 1.07 -15.27
C GLU A 77 2.05 1.45 -16.75
N TYR A 78 1.22 0.74 -17.52
CA TYR A 78 1.06 0.97 -18.97
C TYR A 78 2.38 0.98 -19.78
N ALA A 79 3.41 0.25 -19.33
CA ALA A 79 4.59 -0.03 -20.15
C ALA A 79 4.20 -0.63 -21.52
N PHE A 80 3.07 -1.32 -21.58
CA PHE A 80 2.49 -1.87 -22.81
C PHE A 80 1.01 -1.47 -22.97
N GLN A 81 0.54 -1.34 -24.21
CA GLN A 81 -0.90 -1.16 -24.50
C GLN A 81 -1.67 -2.49 -24.58
N THR A 82 -0.98 -3.61 -24.41
CA THR A 82 -1.49 -5.00 -24.42
C THR A 82 -0.87 -5.76 -23.25
N PRO A 83 -1.09 -7.10 -23.11
CA PRO A 83 -0.18 -7.92 -22.33
C PRO A 83 1.26 -7.84 -22.91
N PRO A 84 2.29 -8.19 -22.12
CA PRO A 84 3.68 -8.16 -22.56
C PRO A 84 3.89 -8.86 -23.92
N PRO A 85 4.46 -8.18 -24.93
CA PRO A 85 4.58 -8.71 -26.28
C PRO A 85 5.62 -9.83 -26.39
N ALA A 86 5.59 -10.54 -27.53
CA ALA A 86 6.37 -11.77 -27.73
C ALA A 86 7.89 -11.56 -27.71
N ASP A 87 8.35 -10.41 -28.17
CA ASP A 87 9.75 -9.97 -28.11
C ASP A 87 10.24 -9.77 -26.67
N ILE A 88 9.38 -9.21 -25.79
CA ILE A 88 9.65 -9.06 -24.36
C ILE A 88 9.65 -10.42 -23.64
N GLN A 89 8.74 -11.30 -24.01
CA GLN A 89 8.76 -12.70 -23.55
C GLN A 89 10.04 -13.43 -23.99
N ALA A 90 10.45 -13.26 -25.24
CA ALA A 90 11.72 -13.79 -25.76
C ALA A 90 12.93 -13.17 -25.06
N TRP A 91 12.87 -11.89 -24.69
CA TRP A 91 13.91 -11.22 -23.92
C TRP A 91 14.06 -11.83 -22.52
N CYS A 92 12.96 -12.08 -21.81
CA CYS A 92 12.98 -12.74 -20.49
C CYS A 92 13.59 -14.15 -20.60
N ARG A 93 13.20 -14.90 -21.65
CA ARG A 93 13.72 -16.23 -21.97
C ARG A 93 15.23 -16.23 -22.23
N ARG A 94 15.71 -15.27 -23.03
CA ARG A 94 17.12 -15.12 -23.40
C ARG A 94 17.99 -14.71 -22.21
N THR A 95 17.48 -13.88 -21.31
CA THR A 95 18.24 -13.31 -20.19
C THR A 95 18.08 -14.07 -18.89
N GLY A 96 17.08 -14.96 -18.80
CA GLY A 96 16.77 -15.73 -17.59
C GLY A 96 16.27 -14.84 -16.45
N ARG A 97 15.48 -13.81 -16.77
CA ARG A 97 15.00 -12.80 -15.81
C ARG A 97 13.48 -12.82 -15.69
N TYR A 98 12.99 -12.53 -14.48
CA TYR A 98 11.60 -12.18 -14.28
C TYR A 98 11.36 -10.74 -14.70
N LEU A 99 10.19 -10.46 -15.25
CA LEU A 99 9.74 -9.11 -15.58
C LEU A 99 8.35 -8.88 -14.99
N VAL A 100 8.17 -7.75 -14.32
CA VAL A 100 6.88 -7.23 -13.89
C VAL A 100 6.60 -5.95 -14.66
N ALA A 101 5.47 -5.87 -15.35
CA ALA A 101 5.13 -4.73 -16.17
C ALA A 101 3.63 -4.46 -16.19
N GLY A 102 3.24 -3.18 -16.25
CA GLY A 102 1.84 -2.81 -16.44
C GLY A 102 1.43 -2.87 -17.91
N GLY A 103 0.22 -3.33 -18.18
CA GLY A 103 -0.37 -3.34 -19.51
C GLY A 103 -1.90 -3.39 -19.48
N LYS A 104 -2.52 -3.49 -20.65
CA LYS A 104 -3.99 -3.59 -20.78
C LYS A 104 -4.41 -5.00 -21.18
N GLU A 105 -5.47 -5.49 -20.55
CA GLU A 105 -6.16 -6.72 -20.93
C GLU A 105 -7.60 -6.37 -21.35
N PHE A 106 -7.86 -6.35 -22.65
CA PHE A 106 -9.17 -5.97 -23.18
C PHE A 106 -10.20 -7.06 -22.92
N ILE A 107 -11.36 -6.64 -22.42
CA ILE A 107 -12.56 -7.47 -22.24
C ILE A 107 -13.39 -7.39 -23.52
N ASP A 108 -13.56 -6.16 -24.02
CA ASP A 108 -14.21 -5.83 -25.28
C ASP A 108 -13.61 -4.52 -25.85
N GLU A 109 -14.21 -3.96 -26.91
CA GLU A 109 -13.75 -2.72 -27.56
C GLU A 109 -13.75 -1.48 -26.65
N ARG A 110 -14.56 -1.50 -25.58
CA ARG A 110 -14.81 -0.35 -24.69
C ARG A 110 -14.19 -0.54 -23.31
N ALA A 111 -14.09 -1.77 -22.83
CA ALA A 111 -13.64 -2.13 -21.49
C ALA A 111 -12.35 -2.96 -21.50
N PHE A 112 -11.48 -2.66 -20.54
CA PHE A 112 -10.24 -3.41 -20.31
C PHE A 112 -9.91 -3.40 -18.83
N TYR A 113 -9.08 -4.35 -18.40
CA TYR A 113 -8.39 -4.30 -17.12
C TYR A 113 -7.02 -3.64 -17.29
N ASN A 114 -6.71 -2.70 -16.39
CA ASN A 114 -5.34 -2.24 -16.17
C ASN A 114 -4.65 -3.28 -15.30
N THR A 115 -3.64 -3.96 -15.84
CA THR A 115 -3.13 -5.22 -15.27
C THR A 115 -1.63 -5.17 -15.14
N ALA A 116 -1.12 -5.59 -13.97
CA ALA A 116 0.28 -5.89 -13.77
C ALA A 116 0.52 -7.37 -14.09
N PHE A 117 1.43 -7.64 -15.03
CA PHE A 117 1.79 -8.97 -15.47
C PHE A 117 3.13 -9.38 -14.91
N VAL A 118 3.32 -10.67 -14.69
CA VAL A 118 4.62 -11.28 -14.37
C VAL A 118 4.98 -12.24 -15.49
N VAL A 119 6.10 -11.98 -16.15
CA VAL A 119 6.74 -12.87 -17.11
C VAL A 119 7.89 -13.59 -16.42
N ASP A 120 7.96 -14.90 -16.55
CA ASP A 120 8.99 -15.72 -15.94
C ASP A 120 10.26 -15.84 -16.83
N PRO A 121 11.35 -16.45 -16.33
CA PRO A 121 12.56 -16.71 -17.10
C PRO A 121 12.39 -17.67 -18.28
N ASN A 122 11.24 -18.33 -18.43
CA ASN A 122 10.92 -19.11 -19.62
C ASN A 122 10.20 -18.25 -20.67
N GLY A 123 9.88 -16.99 -20.36
CA GLY A 123 9.12 -16.10 -21.23
C GLY A 123 7.61 -16.28 -21.13
N GLU A 124 7.11 -16.96 -20.11
CA GLU A 124 5.68 -17.23 -19.95
C GLU A 124 5.03 -16.25 -18.96
N ILE A 125 3.80 -15.81 -19.25
CA ILE A 125 3.04 -14.97 -18.31
C ILE A 125 2.47 -15.87 -17.20
N VAL A 126 3.13 -15.89 -16.05
CA VAL A 126 2.82 -16.80 -14.92
C VAL A 126 1.88 -16.20 -13.88
N PHE A 127 1.71 -14.86 -13.88
CA PHE A 127 0.80 -14.19 -12.95
C PHE A 127 0.26 -12.89 -13.55
N ARG A 128 -0.95 -12.51 -13.14
CA ARG A 128 -1.60 -11.25 -13.51
C ARG A 128 -2.42 -10.72 -12.34
N GLN A 129 -2.38 -9.42 -12.10
CA GLN A 129 -3.23 -8.74 -11.12
C GLN A 129 -3.81 -7.45 -11.72
N PRO A 130 -5.11 -7.44 -12.03
CA PRO A 130 -5.83 -6.22 -12.39
C PRO A 130 -5.84 -5.20 -11.23
N LYS A 131 -5.91 -3.91 -11.58
CA LYS A 131 -6.00 -2.79 -10.64
C LYS A 131 -7.29 -2.84 -9.84
N CYS A 132 -7.19 -2.76 -8.52
CA CYS A 132 -8.36 -2.87 -7.64
C CYS A 132 -9.16 -1.56 -7.55
N VAL A 133 -8.47 -0.42 -7.68
CA VAL A 133 -9.06 0.91 -7.65
C VAL A 133 -8.64 1.71 -8.89
N PRO A 134 -9.37 1.56 -10.02
CA PRO A 134 -9.19 2.45 -11.16
C PRO A 134 -9.42 3.91 -10.75
N VAL A 135 -8.60 4.81 -11.28
CA VAL A 135 -8.71 6.25 -11.00
C VAL A 135 -10.02 6.78 -11.60
N GLN A 136 -10.82 7.42 -10.76
CA GLN A 136 -12.11 7.99 -11.16
C GLN A 136 -11.89 9.12 -12.18
N PHE A 137 -12.78 9.22 -13.18
CA PHE A 137 -12.69 10.20 -14.26
C PHE A 137 -11.48 10.04 -15.20
N PHE A 138 -10.72 8.96 -15.06
CA PHE A 138 -9.69 8.55 -16.00
C PHE A 138 -10.15 7.28 -16.73
N ARG A 139 -9.67 7.08 -17.97
CA ARG A 139 -9.86 5.82 -18.69
C ARG A 139 -8.85 4.78 -18.19
N ASP A 140 -9.06 4.31 -16.97
CA ASP A 140 -8.11 3.48 -16.22
C ASP A 140 -8.55 2.01 -16.06
N GLY A 141 -9.45 1.58 -16.94
CA GLY A 141 -10.02 0.23 -16.94
C GLY A 141 -11.13 0.02 -15.90
N VAL A 142 -11.61 -1.21 -15.82
CA VAL A 142 -12.62 -1.64 -14.82
C VAL A 142 -11.94 -2.25 -13.58
N PRO A 143 -12.60 -2.21 -12.40
CA PRO A 143 -12.01 -2.74 -11.18
C PRO A 143 -11.74 -4.24 -11.26
N ALA A 144 -10.67 -4.68 -10.61
CA ALA A 144 -10.32 -6.09 -10.49
C ALA A 144 -11.49 -6.91 -9.92
N PRO A 145 -11.82 -8.06 -10.52
CA PRO A 145 -12.86 -8.95 -10.00
C PRO A 145 -12.38 -9.66 -8.71
N GLU A 146 -11.06 -9.83 -8.57
CA GLU A 146 -10.43 -10.47 -7.43
C GLU A 146 -9.01 -9.93 -7.19
N GLN A 147 -8.47 -10.27 -6.03
CA GLN A 147 -7.12 -9.93 -5.64
C GLN A 147 -6.37 -11.16 -5.17
N GLN A 148 -5.16 -11.33 -5.69
CA GLN A 148 -4.29 -12.47 -5.44
C GLN A 148 -2.86 -12.00 -5.08
N VAL A 149 -2.04 -12.94 -4.62
CA VAL A 149 -0.59 -12.75 -4.42
C VAL A 149 0.16 -13.75 -5.28
N TRP A 150 1.26 -13.32 -5.87
CA TRP A 150 2.10 -14.18 -6.68
C TRP A 150 2.98 -15.05 -5.78
N ASP A 151 2.88 -16.38 -5.91
CA ASP A 151 3.81 -17.32 -5.28
C ASP A 151 5.12 -17.36 -6.09
N SER A 152 6.06 -16.48 -5.73
CA SER A 152 7.33 -16.29 -6.43
C SER A 152 8.44 -17.17 -5.83
N PRO A 153 9.58 -17.34 -6.52
CA PRO A 153 10.76 -18.04 -5.96
C PRO A 153 11.28 -17.46 -4.64
N TRP A 154 11.00 -16.19 -4.35
CA TRP A 154 11.43 -15.51 -3.12
C TRP A 154 10.35 -15.47 -2.03
N GLY A 155 9.14 -15.94 -2.33
CA GLY A 155 7.97 -15.90 -1.45
C GLY A 155 6.74 -15.25 -2.09
N LYS A 156 5.71 -15.00 -1.30
CA LYS A 156 4.46 -14.35 -1.73
C LYS A 156 4.67 -12.87 -1.96
N ILE A 157 4.56 -12.42 -3.21
CA ILE A 157 4.68 -11.01 -3.60
C ILE A 157 3.31 -10.46 -3.96
N GLY A 158 2.95 -9.32 -3.37
CA GLY A 158 1.75 -8.59 -3.74
C GLY A 158 2.02 -7.61 -4.88
N LEU A 159 1.11 -7.53 -5.85
CA LEU A 159 1.14 -6.52 -6.89
C LEU A 159 -0.03 -5.56 -6.65
N CYS A 160 0.26 -4.26 -6.64
CA CYS A 160 -0.74 -3.21 -6.57
C CYS A 160 -0.30 -2.05 -7.47
N ILE A 161 -1.24 -1.43 -8.18
CA ILE A 161 -0.91 -0.53 -9.30
C ILE A 161 -1.17 0.91 -8.89
N CYS A 162 -0.12 1.76 -8.96
CA CYS A 162 -0.19 3.20 -8.71
C CYS A 162 -1.01 3.52 -7.44
N TYR A 163 -2.20 4.10 -7.66
CA TYR A 163 -3.10 4.61 -6.66
C TYR A 163 -3.60 3.55 -5.67
N ASP A 164 -3.61 2.26 -6.06
CA ASP A 164 -3.93 1.14 -5.17
C ASP A 164 -3.10 1.15 -3.88
N LEU A 165 -1.82 1.57 -3.94
CA LEU A 165 -0.92 1.62 -2.80
C LEU A 165 -1.44 2.55 -1.68
N ALA A 166 -2.20 3.58 -2.04
CA ALA A 166 -2.81 4.50 -1.08
C ALA A 166 -4.02 3.87 -0.35
N TYR A 167 -4.63 2.82 -0.89
CA TYR A 167 -5.86 2.25 -0.34
C TYR A 167 -5.61 1.09 0.62
N ARG A 168 -5.97 1.31 1.89
CA ARG A 168 -5.98 0.24 2.91
C ARG A 168 -6.73 -1.01 2.48
N ARG A 169 -7.91 -0.87 1.85
CA ARG A 169 -8.70 -2.03 1.39
C ARG A 169 -7.94 -2.96 0.41
N VAL A 170 -6.96 -2.41 -0.31
CA VAL A 170 -6.13 -3.14 -1.27
C VAL A 170 -4.91 -3.73 -0.55
N VAL A 171 -4.12 -2.89 0.11
CA VAL A 171 -2.88 -3.34 0.73
C VAL A 171 -3.11 -4.25 1.95
N ASP A 172 -4.13 -3.98 2.78
CA ASP A 172 -4.47 -4.84 3.92
C ASP A 172 -4.93 -6.23 3.45
N ARG A 173 -5.58 -6.32 2.28
CA ARG A 173 -6.01 -7.58 1.69
C ARG A 173 -4.83 -8.37 1.13
N LEU A 174 -3.86 -7.73 0.46
CA LEU A 174 -2.60 -8.38 0.06
C LEU A 174 -1.82 -8.91 1.26
N ILE A 175 -1.74 -8.13 2.35
CA ILE A 175 -1.13 -8.59 3.59
C ILE A 175 -1.89 -9.78 4.18
N ALA A 176 -3.23 -9.75 4.19
CA ALA A 176 -4.04 -10.87 4.67
C ALA A 176 -3.89 -12.14 3.82
N LEU A 177 -3.58 -11.99 2.53
CA LEU A 177 -3.23 -13.09 1.62
C LEU A 177 -1.78 -13.59 1.80
N GLY A 178 -1.01 -12.95 2.69
CA GLY A 178 0.33 -13.39 3.06
C GLY A 178 1.46 -12.70 2.31
N ALA A 179 1.23 -11.56 1.67
CA ALA A 179 2.29 -10.82 0.97
C ALA A 179 3.47 -10.49 1.91
N GLN A 180 4.68 -10.75 1.40
CA GLN A 180 5.96 -10.55 2.07
C GLN A 180 6.74 -9.36 1.49
N ALA A 181 6.36 -8.89 0.30
CA ALA A 181 6.86 -7.69 -0.39
C ALA A 181 5.78 -7.16 -1.34
N LEU A 182 5.88 -5.90 -1.75
CA LEU A 182 4.99 -5.28 -2.74
C LEU A 182 5.78 -4.73 -3.94
N LEU A 183 5.28 -4.99 -5.14
CA LEU A 183 5.76 -4.38 -6.39
C LEU A 183 4.69 -3.45 -6.93
N VAL A 184 5.10 -2.23 -7.30
CA VAL A 184 4.18 -1.12 -7.61
C VAL A 184 4.53 -0.45 -8.94
N PRO A 185 4.09 -1.01 -10.08
CA PRO A 185 4.05 -0.28 -11.34
C PRO A 185 3.17 0.96 -11.17
N THR A 186 3.66 2.12 -11.59
CA THR A 186 2.98 3.41 -11.36
C THR A 186 2.91 4.25 -12.63
N LEU A 187 1.78 4.93 -12.82
CA LEU A 187 1.60 6.06 -13.74
C LEU A 187 1.51 7.33 -12.91
N ASP A 188 2.57 8.14 -12.98
CA ASP A 188 2.57 9.54 -12.55
C ASP A 188 2.79 10.36 -13.83
N GLU A 189 1.76 11.02 -14.34
CA GLU A 189 1.87 11.76 -15.60
C GLU A 189 2.66 13.05 -15.40
N LEU A 190 3.61 13.35 -16.30
CA LEU A 190 4.49 14.51 -16.21
C LEU A 190 3.74 15.83 -15.92
N HIS A 191 2.56 16.00 -16.52
CA HIS A 191 1.77 17.22 -16.42
C HIS A 191 1.08 17.42 -15.06
N TRP A 192 1.04 16.40 -14.19
CA TRP A 192 0.49 16.50 -12.82
C TRP A 192 1.36 17.35 -11.89
N GLY A 193 2.60 17.62 -12.28
CA GLY A 193 3.49 18.58 -11.61
C GLY A 193 4.19 18.02 -10.37
N ARG A 194 5.32 18.65 -10.03
CA ARG A 194 6.27 18.19 -9.01
C ARG A 194 5.64 17.85 -7.65
N GLN A 195 4.73 18.69 -7.16
CA GLN A 195 4.15 18.52 -5.82
C GLN A 195 3.32 17.24 -5.72
N GLU A 196 2.55 16.91 -6.76
CA GLU A 196 1.78 15.68 -6.82
C GLU A 196 2.73 14.48 -6.76
N HIS A 197 3.77 14.46 -7.61
CA HIS A 197 4.74 13.37 -7.68
C HIS A 197 5.46 13.16 -6.34
N GLU A 198 5.84 14.24 -5.67
CA GLU A 198 6.47 14.20 -4.34
C GLU A 198 5.50 13.68 -3.27
N HIS A 199 4.23 14.08 -3.30
CA HIS A 199 3.23 13.58 -2.37
C HIS A 199 2.91 12.10 -2.59
N HIS A 200 2.71 11.70 -3.83
CA HIS A 200 2.44 10.31 -4.16
C HIS A 200 3.64 9.43 -3.81
N ALA A 201 4.88 9.88 -4.06
CA ALA A 201 6.10 9.17 -3.66
C ALA A 201 6.19 8.90 -2.14
N ARG A 202 5.66 9.78 -1.30
CA ARG A 202 5.67 9.58 0.17
C ARG A 202 4.80 8.41 0.63
N VAL A 203 3.87 7.92 -0.19
CA VAL A 203 2.99 6.80 0.18
C VAL A 203 3.79 5.51 0.37
N ALA A 204 4.80 5.24 -0.46
CA ALA A 204 5.58 4.01 -0.39
C ALA A 204 6.35 3.82 0.94
N PRO A 205 7.18 4.78 1.41
CA PRO A 205 7.86 4.65 2.71
C PRO A 205 6.89 4.51 3.88
N VAL A 206 5.77 5.25 3.86
CA VAL A 206 4.75 5.14 4.91
C VAL A 206 4.12 3.74 4.93
N ARG A 207 3.67 3.24 3.77
CA ARG A 207 3.05 1.91 3.68
C ARG A 207 4.02 0.78 4.00
N ALA A 208 5.28 0.90 3.58
CA ALA A 208 6.29 -0.10 3.91
C ALA A 208 6.50 -0.20 5.42
N ALA A 209 6.61 0.93 6.12
CA ALA A 209 6.75 0.98 7.57
C ALA A 209 5.49 0.47 8.30
N GLU A 210 4.30 0.84 7.85
CA GLU A 210 3.03 0.43 8.45
C GLU A 210 2.77 -1.07 8.32
N LEU A 211 3.05 -1.63 7.14
CA LEU A 211 2.77 -3.04 6.82
C LEU A 211 3.92 -3.97 7.20
N GLY A 212 5.13 -3.42 7.39
CA GLY A 212 6.33 -4.16 7.72
C GLY A 212 6.84 -5.05 6.58
N VAL A 213 6.63 -4.63 5.33
CA VAL A 213 7.09 -5.31 4.10
C VAL A 213 7.82 -4.31 3.22
N PRO A 214 8.87 -4.72 2.48
CA PRO A 214 9.55 -3.82 1.56
C PRO A 214 8.69 -3.58 0.31
N ILE A 215 8.92 -2.43 -0.32
CA ILE A 215 8.17 -1.96 -1.48
C ILE A 215 9.14 -1.53 -2.58
N PHE A 216 8.93 -2.01 -3.79
CA PHE A 216 9.63 -1.53 -4.98
C PHE A 216 8.64 -0.89 -5.95
N ARG A 217 8.88 0.37 -6.28
CA ARG A 217 7.99 1.23 -7.06
C ARG A 217 8.73 1.82 -8.24
N ILE A 218 8.13 1.72 -9.43
CA ILE A 218 8.63 2.35 -10.66
C ILE A 218 7.48 3.07 -11.36
N GLY A 219 7.67 4.36 -11.64
CA GLY A 219 6.68 5.22 -12.29
C GLY A 219 7.08 5.60 -13.72
N ILE A 220 6.14 5.93 -14.63
CA ILE A 220 6.47 6.44 -15.97
C ILE A 220 7.28 7.74 -15.90
N CYS A 221 6.76 8.76 -15.19
CA CYS A 221 7.48 9.99 -14.86
C CYS A 221 7.52 10.22 -13.35
N GLY A 222 7.17 9.20 -12.56
CA GLY A 222 7.14 9.22 -11.09
C GLY A 222 8.52 9.29 -10.45
N ILE A 223 8.56 9.42 -9.12
CA ILE A 223 9.79 9.22 -8.35
C ILE A 223 9.91 7.72 -8.08
N PRO A 224 10.85 7.00 -8.73
CA PRO A 224 11.04 5.57 -8.48
C PRO A 224 11.68 5.38 -7.10
N GLN A 225 11.32 4.30 -6.41
CA GLN A 225 11.77 4.04 -5.04
C GLN A 225 11.94 2.55 -4.74
N LEU A 226 13.07 2.21 -4.12
CA LEU A 226 13.28 0.97 -3.40
C LEU A 226 13.21 1.28 -1.90
N VAL A 227 12.26 0.68 -1.20
CA VAL A 227 11.95 0.98 0.19
C VAL A 227 12.00 -0.30 1.02
N ASP A 228 12.69 -0.27 2.16
CA ASP A 228 12.74 -1.41 3.07
C ASP A 228 11.48 -1.53 3.96
N ALA A 229 11.33 -2.66 4.66
CA ALA A 229 10.22 -2.93 5.58
C ALA A 229 10.12 -1.96 6.79
N ARG A 230 11.06 -1.05 6.97
CA ARG A 230 11.04 0.00 8.00
C ARG A 230 10.65 1.37 7.41
N GLY A 231 10.37 1.44 6.11
CA GLY A 231 10.06 2.67 5.40
C GLY A 231 11.28 3.51 5.02
N ARG A 232 12.49 2.95 5.07
CA ARG A 232 13.70 3.65 4.63
C ARG A 232 13.86 3.48 3.12
N THR A 233 13.98 4.59 2.41
CA THR A 233 14.30 4.59 0.98
C THR A 233 15.77 4.25 0.77
N LEU A 234 16.04 3.10 0.16
CA LEU A 234 17.38 2.58 -0.13
C LEU A 234 17.91 3.10 -1.47
N ALA A 235 17.03 3.27 -2.46
CA ALA A 235 17.35 3.86 -3.75
C ALA A 235 16.16 4.70 -4.25
N SER A 236 16.45 5.81 -4.90
CA SER A 236 15.45 6.67 -5.54
C SER A 236 16.13 7.59 -6.55
N ALA A 237 15.33 8.22 -7.39
CA ALA A 237 15.79 9.20 -8.37
C ALA A 237 14.84 10.40 -8.47
N PRO A 238 15.34 11.58 -8.88
CA PRO A 238 14.56 12.81 -8.83
C PRO A 238 13.53 12.93 -9.96
N PHE A 239 12.53 13.79 -9.74
CA PHE A 239 11.59 14.27 -10.77
C PHE A 239 12.06 15.60 -11.40
N PRO A 240 11.86 15.82 -12.71
CA PRO A 240 11.47 14.82 -13.71
C PRO A 240 12.65 13.92 -14.08
N GLY A 241 12.35 12.71 -14.52
CA GLY A 241 13.33 11.76 -15.04
C GLY A 241 12.65 10.85 -16.06
N GLU A 242 13.25 10.68 -17.22
CA GLU A 242 12.80 9.73 -18.25
C GLU A 242 13.90 8.69 -18.44
N GLY A 243 13.50 7.41 -18.59
CA GLY A 243 14.45 6.31 -18.75
C GLY A 243 15.35 6.08 -17.53
N VAL A 244 14.95 6.56 -16.36
CA VAL A 244 15.73 6.38 -15.14
C VAL A 244 15.73 4.93 -14.72
N MET A 245 16.91 4.48 -14.30
CA MET A 245 17.16 3.13 -13.81
C MET A 245 17.52 3.19 -12.33
N ILE A 246 16.88 2.35 -11.52
CA ILE A 246 17.29 2.12 -10.13
C ILE A 246 17.33 0.62 -9.85
N GLY A 247 18.14 0.20 -8.88
CA GLY A 247 18.21 -1.19 -8.48
C GLY A 247 18.80 -1.37 -7.09
N GLY A 248 18.68 -2.59 -6.57
CA GLY A 248 19.19 -2.94 -5.25
C GLY A 248 18.62 -4.26 -4.75
N GLU A 249 18.78 -4.50 -3.45
CA GLU A 249 18.34 -5.72 -2.79
C GLU A 249 17.01 -5.48 -2.06
N LEU A 250 16.03 -6.34 -2.36
CA LEU A 250 14.73 -6.38 -1.69
C LEU A 250 14.70 -7.60 -0.75
N GLN A 251 14.51 -7.35 0.55
CA GLN A 251 14.51 -8.40 1.57
C GLN A 251 13.11 -8.99 1.77
N VAL A 252 12.82 -10.12 1.13
CA VAL A 252 11.55 -10.84 1.23
C VAL A 252 11.60 -11.75 2.46
N ALA A 253 10.99 -11.29 3.55
CA ALA A 253 11.10 -11.93 4.86
C ALA A 253 9.74 -12.49 5.31
N ARG A 254 9.24 -12.04 6.47
CA ARG A 254 7.94 -12.46 7.01
C ARG A 254 6.79 -11.78 6.27
N ALA A 255 5.62 -12.43 6.27
CA ALA A 255 4.39 -11.78 5.83
C ALA A 255 4.14 -10.50 6.63
N GLY A 256 3.60 -9.50 5.96
CA GLY A 256 3.28 -8.22 6.57
C GLY A 256 2.26 -8.33 7.69
N ARG A 257 2.03 -7.22 8.38
CA ARG A 257 1.01 -7.12 9.43
C ARG A 257 0.16 -5.90 9.20
N ARG A 258 -1.13 -6.04 9.48
CA ARG A 258 -2.01 -4.88 9.52
C ARG A 258 -1.62 -4.01 10.72
N PRO A 259 -1.56 -2.68 10.55
CA PRO A 259 -1.22 -1.80 11.67
C PRO A 259 -2.26 -1.88 12.79
N VAL A 260 -1.80 -1.70 14.03
CA VAL A 260 -2.62 -1.86 15.25
C VAL A 260 -3.77 -0.85 15.34
N ASP A 261 -3.62 0.28 14.66
CA ASP A 261 -4.62 1.32 14.50
C ASP A 261 -5.92 0.80 13.87
N HIS A 262 -5.85 -0.29 13.09
CA HIS A 262 -7.00 -0.94 12.48
C HIS A 262 -8.08 -1.29 13.51
N TRP A 263 -7.65 -1.71 14.71
CA TRP A 263 -8.54 -2.09 15.81
C TRP A 263 -8.76 -0.95 16.80
N LEU A 264 -7.75 -0.09 16.99
CA LEU A 264 -7.80 0.99 17.96
C LEU A 264 -8.65 2.17 17.46
N ALA A 265 -8.60 2.50 16.16
CA ALA A 265 -9.30 3.66 15.62
C ALA A 265 -10.83 3.58 15.77
N PRO A 266 -11.52 2.45 15.44
CA PRO A 266 -12.95 2.32 15.68
C PRO A 266 -13.32 2.47 17.17
N LEU A 267 -12.49 1.95 18.08
CA LEU A 267 -12.67 2.11 19.51
C LEU A 267 -12.57 3.59 19.91
N CYS A 268 -11.53 4.30 19.45
CA CYS A 268 -11.36 5.73 19.72
C CYS A 268 -12.52 6.57 19.16
N VAL A 269 -13.03 6.23 17.97
CA VAL A 269 -14.21 6.87 17.39
C VAL A 269 -15.45 6.62 18.26
N GLY A 270 -15.67 5.39 18.69
CA GLY A 270 -16.78 5.04 19.60
C GLY A 270 -16.71 5.79 20.92
N VAL A 271 -15.53 5.85 21.54
CA VAL A 271 -15.27 6.61 22.77
C VAL A 271 -15.57 8.09 22.56
N THR A 272 -15.11 8.68 21.45
CA THR A 272 -15.36 10.09 21.12
C THR A 272 -16.84 10.37 20.89
N ALA A 273 -17.53 9.47 20.20
CA ALA A 273 -18.96 9.56 19.92
C ALA A 273 -19.83 9.51 21.18
N VAL A 274 -19.37 8.87 22.26
CA VAL A 274 -20.04 8.85 23.57
C VAL A 274 -19.66 10.07 24.42
N LEU A 275 -18.37 10.42 24.45
CA LEU A 275 -17.85 11.54 25.23
C LEU A 275 -18.51 12.86 24.84
N TRP A 276 -18.69 13.10 23.54
CA TRP A 276 -19.18 14.39 23.05
C TRP A 276 -20.62 14.70 23.50
N PRO A 277 -21.62 13.80 23.35
CA PRO A 277 -22.95 13.97 23.94
C PRO A 277 -22.94 14.09 25.47
N CYS A 278 -22.11 13.32 26.18
CA CYS A 278 -22.02 13.41 27.64
C CYS A 278 -21.55 14.80 28.09
N LEU A 279 -20.53 15.35 27.43
CA LEU A 279 -20.03 16.69 27.71
C LEU A 279 -21.05 17.76 27.34
N ALA A 280 -21.74 17.61 26.20
CA ALA A 280 -22.80 18.51 25.77
C ALA A 280 -23.97 18.52 26.76
N PHE A 281 -24.40 17.34 27.25
CA PHE A 281 -25.45 17.21 28.25
C PHE A 281 -25.05 17.82 29.60
N ALA A 282 -23.82 17.58 30.06
CA ALA A 282 -23.31 18.18 31.28
C ALA A 282 -23.29 19.72 31.18
N ALA A 283 -22.79 20.27 30.07
CA ALA A 283 -22.77 21.70 29.83
C ALA A 283 -24.18 22.31 29.75
N TRP A 284 -25.13 21.63 29.09
CA TRP A 284 -26.53 22.05 29.06
C TRP A 284 -27.16 22.07 30.45
N ARG A 285 -26.95 21.01 31.25
CA ARG A 285 -27.45 20.91 32.62
C ARG A 285 -26.92 22.06 33.49
N ASP A 286 -25.63 22.34 33.40
CA ASP A 286 -24.99 23.40 34.18
C ASP A 286 -25.51 24.79 33.79
N ARG A 287 -25.70 25.05 32.48
CA ARG A 287 -26.34 26.29 31.98
C ARG A 287 -27.78 26.42 32.46
N ARG A 288 -28.56 25.34 32.43
CA ARG A 288 -29.95 25.33 32.89
C ARG A 288 -30.06 25.60 34.38
N ALA A 289 -29.17 25.01 35.19
CA ALA A 289 -29.11 25.26 36.63
C ALA A 289 -28.74 26.73 36.94
N ALA A 290 -27.77 27.31 36.22
CA ALA A 290 -27.41 28.72 36.35
C ALA A 290 -28.59 29.65 36.02
N ALA A 291 -29.32 29.37 34.93
CA ALA A 291 -30.49 30.16 34.51
C ALA A 291 -31.64 30.10 35.54
N LEU A 292 -31.89 28.93 36.13
CA LEU A 292 -32.91 28.77 37.19
C LEU A 292 -32.53 29.53 38.48
N ASN A 293 -31.25 29.48 38.89
CA ASN A 293 -30.76 30.22 40.05
C ASN A 293 -30.83 31.75 39.85
N LEU A 294 -30.58 32.24 38.64
CA LEU A 294 -30.74 33.66 38.30
C LEU A 294 -32.20 34.11 38.40
N LYS A 295 -33.15 33.29 37.92
CA LYS A 295 -34.59 33.57 38.05
C LYS A 295 -35.03 33.61 39.52
N ALA A 296 -34.57 32.66 40.34
CA ALA A 296 -34.91 32.60 41.76
C ALA A 296 -34.41 33.83 42.56
N ARG A 297 -33.30 34.46 42.14
CA ARG A 297 -32.77 35.68 42.78
C ARG A 297 -33.50 36.97 42.39
N HIS A 298 -34.24 36.98 41.29
CA HIS A 298 -34.95 38.15 40.77
C HIS A 298 -36.48 38.07 40.96
N SER A 299 -36.99 37.02 41.63
CA SER A 299 -38.38 37.02 42.10
C SER A 299 -38.51 37.98 43.29
N PRO A 300 -39.39 39.00 43.22
CA PRO A 300 -39.62 39.89 44.34
C PRO A 300 -40.17 39.09 45.52
N MET A 301 -39.62 39.32 46.72
CA MET A 301 -40.25 38.85 47.96
C MET A 301 -41.62 39.52 48.05
N ALA A 302 -42.67 38.70 47.94
CA ALA A 302 -44.03 39.11 48.26
C ALA A 302 -44.18 39.35 49.77
#